data_AF-A0A2K2D640-F1
#
_entry.id   AF-A0A2K2D640-F1
#
_cell.length_a   1.000
_cell.length_b   1.000
_cell.length_c   1.000
_cell.angle_alpha   90.00
_cell.angle_beta   90.00
_cell.angle_gamma   90.00
#
_symmetry.space_group_name_H-M   'P 1'
#
loop_
_entity.id
_entity.type
_entity.pdbx_description
1 polymer ?
#
loop_
_entity_poly.entity_id
_entity_poly.type
_entity_poly.pdbx_seq_one_letter_code
_entity_poly.pdbx_strand_id
1 'polypeptide(L)'
;RPNQGGGWLLPADPLPARVQNHGHLTTRSPPNPNPPSEKSSSPHSISPQISSIGNLRIMSEALVRRSKSSSNRITRISSSIRRIFCIGSRSRSGRPPRIYGPDTLGLEDDKLQNDAVEDKTSALVSELLAKIESYYQQVKHRRVFDNGFCFGLLDPVSNIVVGVFIALLAVETPPTRRLCRTEDLIGDMNMRSLMGLVAFLTTLFPYLTEAKALWYLNKAELDALVAARLIIKHRGMEPSFGFTSDTTVAAVETALRCAAAAAQHPDPLKFASGWKSISPVLNQVATLLSGPYATFDENIFSDMQSILRQVPRPSVFSLEISWDLASSRLAKLSPDPFIENKVQVYPERSTMRRMLLTTIHGYYLQALARLPKDKLLSRYHHSMLQAGHCYGPLDPVSNIILNTIWYSAAFPLTKAVEIEAISTRGLLRIAVRSFYGLVSFMCNRWALDADQAIQLLQANGARLALTDCNNLLDCGKDAAGIVSATVEEAYTAAAIAA
;
A
#
# COMPACT_ATOMS: atom_id res chain seq x y z
N ARG A 1 -43.76 42.53 26.17
CA ARG A 1 -43.90 42.58 27.65
C ARG A 1 -44.33 41.19 28.12
N PRO A 2 -43.74 40.64 29.19
CA PRO A 2 -42.30 40.68 29.49
C PRO A 2 -41.74 39.40 30.18
N ASN A 3 -40.41 39.41 30.36
CA ASN A 3 -39.59 38.90 31.49
C ASN A 3 -39.31 37.39 31.65
N GLN A 4 -38.14 36.91 32.07
CA GLN A 4 -36.80 37.42 32.49
C GLN A 4 -35.92 36.14 32.66
N GLY A 5 -34.59 36.05 32.57
CA GLY A 5 -33.40 36.87 32.89
C GLY A 5 -32.33 35.88 33.43
N GLY A 6 -31.00 36.04 33.41
CA GLY A 6 -30.00 37.03 32.97
C GLY A 6 -28.63 36.29 32.86
N GLY A 7 -27.66 36.75 32.05
CA GLY A 7 -26.58 37.69 32.42
C GLY A 7 -25.37 36.94 33.04
N TRP A 8 -24.11 37.03 32.58
CA TRP A 8 -23.35 38.24 32.24
C TRP A 8 -22.06 37.97 31.41
N LEU A 9 -21.79 38.91 30.49
CA LEU A 9 -20.54 39.62 30.12
C LEU A 9 -19.30 38.94 29.50
N LEU A 10 -19.17 39.20 28.19
CA LEU A 10 -17.99 39.60 27.39
C LEU A 10 -17.37 40.96 27.87
N PRO A 11 -16.22 41.52 27.36
CA PRO A 11 -15.82 41.45 25.94
C PRO A 11 -14.33 41.60 25.50
N ALA A 12 -14.15 41.26 24.21
CA ALA A 12 -13.41 41.95 23.14
C ALA A 12 -11.86 41.88 22.99
N ASP A 13 -11.48 41.34 21.82
CA ASP A 13 -10.37 41.59 20.87
C ASP A 13 -9.89 43.07 20.78
N PRO A 14 -8.77 43.46 20.07
CA PRO A 14 -8.15 42.83 18.88
C PRO A 14 -6.59 42.97 18.67
N LEU A 15 -6.09 42.32 17.62
CA LEU A 15 -4.80 42.56 16.90
C LEU A 15 -4.75 43.99 16.29
N PRO A 16 -3.57 44.64 16.01
CA PRO A 16 -2.82 44.39 14.75
C PRO A 16 -1.30 44.77 14.65
N ALA A 17 -0.68 44.29 13.54
CA ALA A 17 0.31 44.91 12.62
C ALA A 17 1.77 45.30 13.02
N ARG A 18 2.73 44.66 12.30
CA ARG A 18 3.75 45.20 11.36
C ARG A 18 4.36 46.61 11.60
N VAL A 19 5.70 46.74 11.57
CA VAL A 19 6.54 47.50 10.59
C VAL A 19 8.01 47.64 11.05
N GLN A 20 8.88 47.74 10.04
CA GLN A 20 10.33 47.87 9.90
C GLN A 20 11.02 49.03 10.67
N ASN A 21 12.33 48.92 10.92
CA ASN A 21 13.43 49.69 10.27
C ASN A 21 14.78 49.53 11.00
N HIS A 22 15.84 49.11 10.29
CA HIS A 22 16.99 49.90 9.79
C HIS A 22 17.90 50.51 10.88
N GLY A 23 19.12 49.98 11.04
CA GLY A 23 20.37 50.56 10.50
C GLY A 23 21.32 50.78 11.69
N HIS A 24 22.65 50.72 11.68
CA HIS A 24 23.68 50.80 10.65
C HIS A 24 25.02 50.31 11.28
N LEU A 25 25.94 49.81 10.44
CA LEU A 25 27.42 49.91 10.43
C LEU A 25 28.20 50.01 11.78
N THR A 26 29.36 49.38 12.01
CA THR A 26 30.56 49.31 11.14
C THR A 26 31.63 48.38 11.77
N THR A 27 32.34 47.67 10.88
CA THR A 27 33.81 47.46 10.84
C THR A 27 34.57 46.53 11.81
N ARG A 28 35.24 45.57 11.14
CA ARG A 28 36.69 45.22 11.16
C ARG A 28 37.17 44.10 12.10
N SER A 29 37.68 43.07 11.41
CA SER A 29 38.39 41.87 11.83
C SER A 29 39.90 42.13 12.15
N PRO A 30 40.75 41.09 12.38
CA PRO A 30 41.54 40.78 13.58
C PRO A 30 43.06 41.14 13.40
N PRO A 31 44.07 40.69 14.21
CA PRO A 31 44.55 39.28 14.31
C PRO A 31 45.17 38.82 15.67
N ASN A 32 45.48 37.52 15.74
CA ASN A 32 46.26 36.72 16.74
C ASN A 32 47.70 37.28 16.99
N PRO A 33 48.51 36.95 18.06
CA PRO A 33 49.03 35.57 18.34
C PRO A 33 49.54 35.18 19.79
N ASN A 34 49.46 33.88 20.13
CA ASN A 34 50.35 32.97 20.95
C ASN A 34 50.95 33.38 22.35
N PRO A 35 51.73 32.50 23.06
CA PRO A 35 51.35 31.58 24.16
C PRO A 35 52.07 31.90 25.51
N PRO A 36 52.03 31.05 26.57
CA PRO A 36 53.21 30.20 26.85
C PRO A 36 53.00 28.85 27.61
N SER A 37 53.99 27.97 27.38
CA SER A 37 54.64 26.88 28.14
C SER A 37 54.09 26.28 29.46
N GLU A 38 54.01 24.94 29.42
CA GLU A 38 54.52 23.91 30.37
C GLU A 38 54.75 24.23 31.86
N LYS A 39 54.15 23.41 32.74
CA LYS A 39 54.85 22.80 33.89
C LYS A 39 54.20 21.48 34.31
N SER A 40 55.09 20.52 34.56
CA SER A 40 54.93 19.13 34.97
C SER A 40 54.40 18.94 36.39
N SER A 41 53.49 17.98 36.58
CA SER A 41 53.45 17.09 37.77
C SER A 41 52.36 16.02 37.62
N SER A 42 52.75 14.75 37.70
CA SER A 42 51.91 13.56 37.94
C SER A 42 52.49 12.81 39.16
N PRO A 43 51.87 11.77 39.76
CA PRO A 43 50.52 11.23 39.57
C PRO A 43 49.75 10.97 40.91
N HIS A 44 48.41 10.95 40.87
CA HIS A 44 47.61 10.15 41.81
C HIS A 44 46.43 9.50 41.08
N SER A 45 46.67 8.25 40.68
CA SER A 45 45.76 7.09 40.74
C SER A 45 44.26 7.33 40.93
N ILE A 46 43.48 7.27 39.83
CA ILE A 46 42.12 6.67 39.79
C ILE A 46 41.96 5.95 38.44
N SER A 47 41.73 4.63 38.50
CA SER A 47 41.54 3.74 37.36
C SER A 47 40.21 3.97 36.62
N PRO A 48 40.15 3.85 35.28
CA PRO A 48 38.91 3.67 34.53
C PRO A 48 38.74 2.21 34.07
N GLN A 49 37.53 1.65 34.24
CA GLN A 49 37.11 0.44 33.51
C GLN A 49 36.71 0.81 32.08
N ILE A 50 37.59 0.50 31.12
CA ILE A 50 37.21 0.36 29.69
C ILE A 50 37.84 -0.94 29.18
N SER A 51 37.11 -2.04 29.33
CA SER A 51 37.41 -3.33 28.71
C SER A 51 36.33 -3.65 27.68
N SER A 52 36.49 -3.19 26.44
CA SER A 52 35.63 -3.61 25.31
C SER A 52 36.29 -3.50 23.93
N ILE A 53 37.36 -2.73 23.76
CA ILE A 53 37.98 -2.51 22.44
C ILE A 53 39.07 -3.55 22.09
N GLY A 54 39.55 -4.34 23.06
CA GLY A 54 40.60 -5.35 22.84
C GLY A 54 40.15 -6.64 22.15
N ASN A 55 38.87 -7.01 22.25
CA ASN A 55 38.40 -8.33 21.76
C ASN A 55 37.99 -8.35 20.28
N LEU A 56 37.75 -7.18 19.67
CA LEU A 56 37.38 -7.07 18.24
C LEU A 56 38.59 -7.18 17.30
N ARG A 57 39.80 -6.86 17.78
CA ARG A 57 41.03 -6.90 16.98
C ARG A 57 41.66 -8.30 16.90
N ILE A 58 41.47 -9.13 17.93
CA ILE A 58 42.01 -10.49 17.98
C ILE A 58 41.16 -11.46 17.12
N MET A 59 39.85 -11.23 17.00
CA MET A 59 39.00 -12.03 16.09
C MET A 59 39.23 -11.72 14.61
N SER A 60 39.65 -10.49 14.25
CA SER A 60 39.91 -10.12 12.86
C SER A 60 41.18 -10.78 12.27
N GLU A 61 42.19 -11.08 13.09
CA GLU A 61 43.44 -11.67 12.60
C GLU A 61 43.37 -13.20 12.48
N ALA A 62 42.53 -13.88 13.26
CA ALA A 62 42.35 -15.33 13.20
C ALA A 62 41.56 -15.81 11.97
N LEU A 63 40.67 -14.97 11.42
CA LEU A 63 39.81 -15.33 10.26
C LEU A 63 40.45 -15.06 8.90
N VAL A 64 41.49 -14.23 8.82
CA VAL A 64 42.16 -13.89 7.54
C VAL A 64 43.09 -15.01 7.03
N ARG A 65 43.50 -15.97 7.88
CA ARG A 65 44.43 -17.05 7.47
C ARG A 65 43.78 -18.29 6.84
N ARG A 66 42.46 -18.37 6.68
CA ARG A 66 41.77 -19.57 6.14
C ARG A 66 41.12 -19.42 4.76
N SER A 67 41.46 -18.37 4.01
CA SER A 67 40.92 -18.10 2.67
C SER A 67 41.83 -18.60 1.54
N LYS A 68 41.77 -19.90 1.22
CA LYS A 68 42.03 -20.43 -0.13
C LYS A 68 41.11 -21.65 -0.36
N SER A 69 40.37 -21.64 -1.49
CA SER A 69 39.40 -22.64 -1.98
C SER A 69 37.94 -22.42 -1.56
N SER A 70 37.22 -21.60 -2.32
CA SER A 70 35.89 -21.07 -1.95
C SER A 70 34.77 -21.21 -2.99
N SER A 71 34.78 -22.24 -3.84
CA SER A 71 33.62 -22.52 -4.73
C SER A 71 32.85 -23.80 -4.35
N ASN A 72 33.53 -24.85 -3.91
CA ASN A 72 32.87 -26.11 -3.47
C ASN A 72 32.49 -26.14 -1.99
N ARG A 73 32.74 -25.05 -1.25
CA ARG A 73 32.51 -24.97 0.19
C ARG A 73 31.15 -24.39 0.55
N ILE A 74 30.53 -23.55 -0.29
CA ILE A 74 29.23 -22.90 0.01
C ILE A 74 28.07 -23.89 -0.08
N THR A 75 28.06 -24.76 -1.10
CA THR A 75 27.08 -25.87 -1.20
C THR A 75 27.28 -26.91 -0.11
N ARG A 76 28.53 -27.22 0.25
CA ARG A 76 28.83 -28.10 1.39
C ARG A 76 28.45 -27.47 2.73
N ILE A 77 28.72 -26.20 2.98
CA ILE A 77 28.33 -25.49 4.21
C ILE A 77 26.80 -25.40 4.32
N SER A 78 26.05 -25.15 3.25
CA SER A 78 24.57 -25.19 3.29
C SER A 78 24.04 -26.60 3.64
N SER A 79 24.64 -27.65 3.06
CA SER A 79 24.28 -29.04 3.38
C SER A 79 24.80 -29.51 4.76
N SER A 80 25.91 -28.94 5.25
CA SER A 80 26.52 -29.24 6.54
C SER A 80 25.90 -28.43 7.67
N ILE A 81 25.37 -27.22 7.43
CA ILE A 81 24.50 -26.51 8.39
C ILE A 81 23.20 -27.30 8.55
N ARG A 82 22.59 -27.78 7.46
CA ARG A 82 21.44 -28.72 7.55
C ARG A 82 21.78 -30.01 8.30
N ARG A 83 23.00 -30.55 8.18
CA ARG A 83 23.39 -31.82 8.83
C ARG A 83 23.91 -31.68 10.27
N ILE A 84 24.63 -30.60 10.59
CA ILE A 84 25.21 -30.34 11.92
C ILE A 84 24.14 -29.79 12.88
N PHE A 85 23.15 -29.02 12.39
CA PHE A 85 22.01 -28.59 13.23
C PHE A 85 20.97 -29.69 13.50
N CYS A 86 20.94 -30.78 12.73
CA CYS A 86 20.15 -31.97 13.08
C CYS A 86 20.71 -32.72 14.31
N ILE A 87 21.93 -32.41 14.77
CA ILE A 87 22.59 -33.12 15.88
C ILE A 87 22.76 -32.21 17.12
N GLY A 88 22.45 -30.91 17.03
CA GLY A 88 22.84 -29.91 18.04
C GLY A 88 21.75 -29.20 18.83
N SER A 89 20.45 -29.43 18.57
CA SER A 89 19.37 -28.69 19.23
C SER A 89 18.35 -29.65 19.84
N ARG A 90 18.68 -30.25 20.99
CA ARG A 90 17.64 -30.73 21.91
C ARG A 90 16.94 -29.49 22.49
N SER A 91 15.93 -29.00 21.77
CA SER A 91 14.99 -28.01 22.26
C SER A 91 14.43 -28.45 23.61
N ARG A 92 14.37 -27.53 24.59
CA ARG A 92 13.67 -27.76 25.86
C ARG A 92 12.14 -27.86 25.67
N SER A 93 11.62 -27.54 24.49
CA SER A 93 10.24 -27.80 24.08
C SER A 93 10.24 -28.76 22.88
N GLY A 94 9.74 -29.98 23.03
CA GLY A 94 9.81 -31.05 22.02
C GLY A 94 9.01 -30.82 20.72
N ARG A 95 8.81 -29.58 20.26
CA ARG A 95 8.15 -29.25 19.00
C ARG A 95 9.16 -28.80 17.95
N PRO A 96 9.10 -29.34 16.71
CA PRO A 96 9.95 -28.88 15.62
C PRO A 96 9.63 -27.43 15.24
N PRO A 97 10.63 -26.64 14.79
CA PRO A 97 10.43 -25.24 14.44
C PRO A 97 9.47 -25.11 13.25
N ARG A 98 8.51 -24.18 13.36
CA ARG A 98 7.53 -23.90 12.29
C ARG A 98 8.16 -22.96 11.26
N ILE A 99 8.70 -23.51 10.20
CA ILE A 99 9.32 -22.74 9.10
C ILE A 99 8.30 -22.56 8.00
N TYR A 100 8.00 -21.30 7.66
CA TYR A 100 7.08 -20.97 6.60
C TYR A 100 7.81 -20.43 5.37
N GLY A 101 7.56 -21.02 4.22
CA GLY A 101 8.11 -20.62 2.92
C GLY A 101 7.06 -20.71 1.79
N PRO A 102 7.52 -20.67 0.52
CA PRO A 102 6.64 -20.73 -0.66
C PRO A 102 5.69 -21.92 -0.66
N ASP A 103 6.19 -23.10 -0.30
CA ASP A 103 5.43 -24.35 -0.41
C ASP A 103 4.48 -24.57 0.78
N THR A 104 4.80 -24.02 1.96
CA THR A 104 4.03 -24.24 3.20
C THR A 104 2.98 -23.16 3.46
N LEU A 105 3.05 -22.01 2.79
CA LEU A 105 2.06 -20.91 2.88
C LEU A 105 1.34 -20.64 1.56
N GLY A 106 1.51 -21.47 0.53
CA GLY A 106 1.11 -21.06 -0.83
C GLY A 106 0.64 -22.13 -1.81
N LEU A 107 0.34 -23.38 -1.43
CA LEU A 107 0.00 -24.39 -2.44
C LEU A 107 -1.15 -25.36 -2.12
N GLU A 108 -1.36 -25.79 -0.88
CA GLU A 108 -2.35 -26.86 -0.61
C GLU A 108 -3.74 -26.30 -0.20
N ASP A 109 -3.80 -25.35 0.74
CA ASP A 109 -5.06 -24.67 1.09
C ASP A 109 -5.61 -23.84 -0.07
N ASP A 110 -4.73 -23.24 -0.88
CA ASP A 110 -5.13 -22.39 -2.00
C ASP A 110 -5.80 -23.21 -3.12
N LYS A 111 -5.38 -24.45 -3.43
CA LYS A 111 -5.95 -25.23 -4.56
C LYS A 111 -7.39 -25.68 -4.35
N LEU A 112 -7.68 -26.35 -3.24
CA LEU A 112 -9.04 -26.81 -2.91
C LEU A 112 -10.01 -25.64 -2.69
N GLN A 113 -9.49 -24.52 -2.19
CA GLN A 113 -10.27 -23.30 -2.00
C GLN A 113 -10.45 -22.52 -3.30
N ASN A 114 -9.52 -22.58 -4.25
CA ASN A 114 -9.62 -21.92 -5.54
C ASN A 114 -10.80 -22.45 -6.37
N ASP A 115 -11.02 -23.76 -6.42
CA ASP A 115 -12.13 -24.34 -7.21
C ASP A 115 -13.50 -23.87 -6.68
N ALA A 116 -13.71 -23.94 -5.35
CA ALA A 116 -14.95 -23.46 -4.72
C ALA A 116 -15.09 -21.92 -4.73
N VAL A 117 -13.97 -21.19 -4.82
CA VAL A 117 -13.95 -19.73 -4.97
C VAL A 117 -14.24 -19.33 -6.41
N GLU A 118 -13.78 -20.09 -7.40
CA GLU A 118 -13.99 -19.84 -8.82
C GLU A 118 -15.47 -19.96 -9.20
N ASP A 119 -16.17 -20.98 -8.68
CA ASP A 119 -17.61 -21.14 -8.87
C ASP A 119 -18.41 -19.95 -8.31
N LYS A 120 -18.08 -19.53 -7.08
CA LYS A 120 -18.74 -18.38 -6.44
C LYS A 120 -18.40 -17.05 -7.09
N THR A 121 -17.18 -16.90 -7.58
CA THR A 121 -16.73 -15.71 -8.31
C THR A 121 -17.47 -15.62 -9.64
N SER A 122 -17.63 -16.74 -10.35
CA SER A 122 -18.37 -16.82 -11.62
C SER A 122 -19.85 -16.47 -11.45
N ALA A 123 -20.49 -16.96 -10.39
CA ALA A 123 -21.86 -16.59 -10.04
C ALA A 123 -21.99 -15.08 -9.74
N LEU A 124 -21.03 -14.53 -8.98
CA LEU A 124 -20.99 -13.09 -8.66
C LEU A 124 -20.78 -12.23 -9.91
N VAL A 125 -19.90 -12.64 -10.82
CA VAL A 125 -19.68 -11.96 -12.11
C VAL A 125 -20.99 -11.93 -12.91
N SER A 126 -21.71 -13.04 -12.98
CA SER A 126 -23.01 -13.11 -13.68
C SER A 126 -24.04 -12.16 -13.08
N GLU A 127 -24.15 -12.09 -11.74
CA GLU A 127 -25.03 -11.15 -11.04
C GLU A 127 -24.67 -9.68 -11.35
N LEU A 128 -23.37 -9.36 -11.30
CA LEU A 128 -22.89 -8.01 -11.56
C LEU A 128 -23.12 -7.59 -13.01
N LEU A 129 -22.91 -8.49 -13.97
CA LEU A 129 -23.19 -8.23 -15.38
C LEU A 129 -24.69 -7.92 -15.62
N ALA A 130 -25.59 -8.66 -14.97
CA ALA A 130 -27.03 -8.37 -15.05
C ALA A 130 -27.40 -7.00 -14.45
N LYS A 131 -26.75 -6.59 -13.35
CA LYS A 131 -26.93 -5.23 -12.78
C LYS A 131 -26.39 -4.14 -13.71
N ILE A 132 -25.21 -4.35 -14.30
CA ILE A 132 -24.64 -3.43 -15.30
C ILE A 132 -25.58 -3.27 -16.49
N GLU A 133 -26.15 -4.37 -16.99
CA GLU A 133 -27.13 -4.34 -18.07
C GLU A 133 -28.35 -3.49 -17.70
N SER A 134 -28.88 -3.63 -16.48
CA SER A 134 -29.97 -2.79 -15.98
C SER A 134 -29.61 -1.30 -15.98
N TYR A 135 -28.38 -0.93 -15.60
CA TYR A 135 -27.95 0.48 -15.65
C TYR A 135 -27.92 1.03 -17.07
N TYR A 136 -27.43 0.26 -18.05
CA TYR A 136 -27.49 0.66 -19.45
C TYR A 136 -28.92 0.82 -19.97
N GLN A 137 -29.85 -0.03 -19.52
CA GLN A 137 -31.28 0.09 -19.86
C GLN A 137 -31.95 1.34 -19.25
N GLN A 138 -31.44 1.84 -18.12
CA GLN A 138 -31.94 3.08 -17.50
C GLN A 138 -31.51 4.34 -18.25
N VAL A 139 -30.46 4.27 -19.06
CA VAL A 139 -29.99 5.40 -19.87
C VAL A 139 -30.76 5.44 -21.19
N LYS A 140 -31.60 6.46 -21.38
CA LYS A 140 -32.36 6.64 -22.62
C LYS A 140 -31.50 7.36 -23.66
N HIS A 141 -30.90 6.62 -24.60
CA HIS A 141 -30.17 7.20 -25.73
C HIS A 141 -30.35 6.40 -27.03
N ARG A 142 -30.37 7.11 -28.18
CA ARG A 142 -30.55 6.53 -29.53
C ARG A 142 -29.26 6.03 -30.19
N ARG A 143 -28.07 6.22 -29.59
CA ARG A 143 -26.80 5.69 -30.10
C ARG A 143 -26.16 4.74 -29.10
N VAL A 144 -25.39 3.80 -29.65
CA VAL A 144 -24.51 2.87 -28.91
C VAL A 144 -23.70 3.65 -27.87
N PHE A 145 -23.62 3.13 -26.64
CA PHE A 145 -22.81 3.68 -25.53
C PHE A 145 -21.31 3.50 -25.76
N ASP A 146 -20.84 3.68 -26.99
CA ASP A 146 -19.42 3.58 -27.32
C ASP A 146 -18.66 4.58 -26.44
N ASN A 147 -17.95 4.04 -25.43
CA ASN A 147 -17.17 4.77 -24.42
C ASN A 147 -17.95 5.36 -23.23
N GLY A 148 -19.24 5.07 -23.08
CA GLY A 148 -20.02 5.34 -21.86
C GLY A 148 -19.92 4.16 -20.89
N PHE A 149 -19.06 4.26 -19.88
CA PHE A 149 -18.85 3.18 -18.90
C PHE A 149 -19.50 3.47 -17.55
N CYS A 150 -19.80 2.41 -16.78
CA CYS A 150 -20.42 2.51 -15.45
C CYS A 150 -19.48 3.02 -14.35
N PHE A 151 -18.21 3.27 -14.66
CA PHE A 151 -17.20 3.75 -13.70
C PHE A 151 -16.83 5.22 -13.95
N GLY A 152 -16.52 5.94 -12.88
CA GLY A 152 -16.29 7.37 -12.90
C GLY A 152 -16.32 7.97 -11.49
N LEU A 153 -16.71 9.24 -11.38
CA LEU A 153 -16.78 9.96 -10.11
C LEU A 153 -18.22 10.11 -9.56
N LEU A 154 -19.24 9.62 -10.27
CA LEU A 154 -20.65 9.65 -9.89
C LEU A 154 -21.20 8.23 -9.70
N ASP A 155 -22.52 8.10 -9.53
CA ASP A 155 -23.20 6.81 -9.54
C ASP A 155 -23.09 6.11 -10.92
N PRO A 156 -23.30 4.79 -11.00
CA PRO A 156 -23.09 4.02 -12.23
C PRO A 156 -23.86 4.54 -13.45
N VAL A 157 -25.09 5.02 -13.27
CA VAL A 157 -25.95 5.48 -14.37
C VAL A 157 -25.48 6.84 -14.87
N SER A 158 -25.21 7.79 -13.95
CA SER A 158 -24.65 9.09 -14.30
C SER A 158 -23.27 8.98 -14.97
N ASN A 159 -22.44 8.02 -14.54
CA ASN A 159 -21.12 7.78 -15.15
C ASN A 159 -21.22 7.41 -16.63
N ILE A 160 -22.24 6.62 -17.04
CA ILE A 160 -22.45 6.24 -18.44
C ILE A 160 -22.69 7.51 -19.28
N VAL A 161 -23.61 8.37 -18.83
CA VAL A 161 -23.97 9.62 -19.52
C VAL A 161 -22.78 10.57 -19.62
N VAL A 162 -22.05 10.75 -18.51
CA VAL A 162 -20.84 11.58 -18.49
C VAL A 162 -19.73 11.00 -19.37
N GLY A 163 -19.57 9.68 -19.42
CA GLY A 163 -18.60 9.01 -20.29
C GLY A 163 -18.85 9.30 -21.77
N VAL A 164 -20.12 9.21 -22.20
CA VAL A 164 -20.53 9.60 -23.57
C VAL A 164 -20.23 11.07 -23.84
N PHE A 165 -20.54 11.95 -22.89
CA PHE A 165 -20.23 13.37 -22.99
C PHE A 165 -18.72 13.63 -23.17
N ILE A 166 -17.87 12.99 -22.36
CA ILE A 166 -16.40 13.11 -22.45
C ILE A 166 -15.90 12.65 -23.83
N ALA A 167 -16.45 11.55 -24.36
CA ALA A 167 -16.09 11.04 -25.68
C ALA A 167 -16.46 12.03 -26.79
N LEU A 168 -17.62 12.68 -26.71
CA LEU A 168 -18.09 13.67 -27.69
C LEU A 168 -17.29 14.97 -27.65
N LEU A 169 -16.84 15.41 -26.47
CA LEU A 169 -15.94 16.57 -26.35
C LEU A 169 -14.59 16.36 -27.07
N ALA A 170 -14.18 15.11 -27.29
CA ALA A 170 -12.89 14.78 -27.90
C ALA A 170 -12.93 14.74 -29.44
N VAL A 171 -14.10 14.86 -30.08
CA VAL A 171 -14.24 14.80 -31.54
C VAL A 171 -14.00 16.19 -32.15
N GLU A 172 -12.75 16.49 -32.53
CA GLU A 172 -12.41 17.67 -33.33
C GLU A 172 -12.53 17.44 -34.86
N THR A 173 -12.75 16.20 -35.31
CA THR A 173 -12.92 15.84 -36.74
C THR A 173 -14.03 14.80 -36.91
N PRO A 174 -14.87 14.89 -37.97
CA PRO A 174 -15.93 13.91 -38.21
C PRO A 174 -15.35 12.51 -38.35
N PRO A 175 -16.05 11.47 -37.89
CA PRO A 175 -15.47 10.14 -37.73
C PRO A 175 -15.12 9.54 -39.09
N THR A 176 -13.84 9.49 -39.44
CA THR A 176 -13.33 8.59 -40.47
C THR A 176 -13.47 7.16 -39.96
N ARG A 177 -14.56 6.52 -40.41
CA ARG A 177 -14.78 5.06 -40.54
C ARG A 177 -13.88 4.18 -39.65
N ARG A 178 -14.45 3.70 -38.56
CA ARG A 178 -14.26 2.30 -38.14
C ARG A 178 -15.62 1.65 -37.93
N LEU A 179 -16.34 1.44 -39.05
CA LEU A 179 -17.30 0.34 -39.13
C LEU A 179 -16.46 -0.94 -39.17
N CYS A 180 -16.51 -1.74 -38.10
CA CYS A 180 -16.46 -3.21 -38.09
C CYS A 180 -16.16 -3.68 -36.66
N ARG A 181 -17.20 -4.09 -35.92
CA ARG A 181 -17.23 -5.38 -35.20
C ARG A 181 -18.66 -5.71 -34.74
N THR A 182 -19.18 -6.68 -35.49
CA THR A 182 -20.27 -7.65 -35.33
C THR A 182 -20.89 -7.85 -33.94
N GLU A 183 -22.21 -7.66 -33.87
CA GLU A 183 -23.27 -8.42 -33.16
C GLU A 183 -23.17 -8.84 -31.67
N ASP A 184 -22.08 -8.62 -30.95
CA ASP A 184 -21.96 -8.86 -29.48
C ASP A 184 -21.66 -7.58 -28.66
N LEU A 185 -22.00 -6.40 -29.20
CA LEU A 185 -21.64 -5.07 -28.68
C LEU A 185 -22.12 -4.76 -27.25
N ILE A 186 -23.24 -5.32 -26.81
CA ILE A 186 -23.81 -5.04 -25.47
C ILE A 186 -23.13 -5.91 -24.40
N GLY A 187 -22.96 -7.21 -24.68
CA GLY A 187 -22.20 -8.11 -23.81
C GLY A 187 -20.74 -7.67 -23.65
N ASP A 188 -20.13 -7.20 -24.74
CA ASP A 188 -18.80 -6.58 -24.74
C ASP A 188 -18.73 -5.37 -23.80
N MET A 189 -19.73 -4.47 -23.86
CA MET A 189 -19.73 -3.26 -23.03
C MET A 189 -19.94 -3.56 -21.55
N ASN A 190 -20.84 -4.47 -21.20
CA ASN A 190 -21.09 -4.86 -19.81
C ASN A 190 -19.81 -5.42 -19.18
N MET A 191 -19.13 -6.32 -19.90
CA MET A 191 -17.87 -6.90 -19.45
C MET A 191 -16.77 -5.84 -19.35
N ARG A 192 -16.64 -4.94 -20.32
CA ARG A 192 -15.65 -3.85 -20.28
C ARG A 192 -15.88 -2.90 -19.11
N SER A 193 -17.14 -2.57 -18.80
CA SER A 193 -17.50 -1.79 -17.60
C SER A 193 -17.12 -2.52 -16.32
N LEU A 194 -17.39 -3.83 -16.22
CA LEU A 194 -16.98 -4.63 -15.06
C LEU A 194 -15.46 -4.69 -14.91
N MET A 195 -14.72 -4.94 -15.99
CA MET A 195 -13.25 -4.96 -16.02
C MET A 195 -12.68 -3.59 -15.58
N GLY A 196 -13.28 -2.49 -16.05
CA GLY A 196 -12.90 -1.15 -15.63
C GLY A 196 -13.13 -0.89 -14.14
N LEU A 197 -14.27 -1.33 -13.58
CA LEU A 197 -14.57 -1.23 -12.14
C LEU A 197 -13.59 -2.04 -11.28
N VAL A 198 -13.29 -3.28 -11.68
CA VAL A 198 -12.31 -4.13 -11.00
C VAL A 198 -10.91 -3.51 -11.08
N ALA A 199 -10.50 -3.04 -12.25
CA ALA A 199 -9.22 -2.37 -12.45
C ALA A 199 -9.12 -1.06 -11.64
N PHE A 200 -10.20 -0.28 -11.54
CA PHE A 200 -10.26 0.91 -10.70
C PHE A 200 -9.95 0.56 -9.24
N LEU A 201 -10.68 -0.39 -8.65
CA LEU A 201 -10.49 -0.76 -7.24
C LEU A 201 -9.14 -1.42 -6.97
N THR A 202 -8.69 -2.30 -7.85
CA THR A 202 -7.39 -2.98 -7.68
C THR A 202 -6.20 -2.05 -7.95
N THR A 203 -6.38 -0.99 -8.73
CA THR A 203 -5.36 0.06 -8.88
C THR A 203 -5.34 1.00 -7.68
N LEU A 204 -6.51 1.39 -7.17
CA LEU A 204 -6.62 2.26 -5.99
C LEU A 204 -6.20 1.54 -4.70
N PHE A 205 -6.47 0.23 -4.62
CA PHE A 205 -6.09 -0.65 -3.51
C PHE A 205 -5.31 -1.87 -4.03
N PRO A 206 -3.99 -1.74 -4.31
CA PRO A 206 -3.18 -2.80 -4.93
C PRO A 206 -3.11 -4.14 -4.18
N TYR A 207 -3.50 -4.17 -2.90
CA TYR A 207 -3.58 -5.40 -2.12
C TYR A 207 -4.84 -6.22 -2.39
N LEU A 208 -5.85 -5.63 -3.04
CA LEU A 208 -7.15 -6.26 -3.26
C LEU A 208 -7.04 -7.36 -4.33
N THR A 209 -7.62 -8.54 -4.07
CA THR A 209 -7.84 -9.54 -5.13
C THR A 209 -8.98 -9.10 -6.02
N GLU A 210 -8.99 -9.55 -7.26
CA GLU A 210 -10.15 -9.43 -8.15
C GLU A 210 -11.44 -9.96 -7.50
N ALA A 211 -11.41 -11.17 -6.93
CA ALA A 211 -12.57 -11.73 -6.23
C ALA A 211 -13.10 -10.84 -5.08
N LYS A 212 -12.20 -10.16 -4.35
CA LYS A 212 -12.62 -9.20 -3.31
C LYS A 212 -13.10 -7.88 -3.90
N ALA A 213 -12.50 -7.40 -4.99
CA ALA A 213 -12.98 -6.22 -5.71
C ALA A 213 -14.42 -6.44 -6.18
N LEU A 214 -14.71 -7.58 -6.81
CA LEU A 214 -16.06 -7.98 -7.21
C LEU A 214 -17.02 -8.03 -6.00
N TRP A 215 -16.58 -8.58 -4.87
CA TRP A 215 -17.40 -8.60 -3.66
C TRP A 215 -17.76 -7.20 -3.15
N TYR A 216 -16.79 -6.28 -3.07
CA TYR A 216 -17.07 -4.89 -2.67
C TYR A 216 -17.95 -4.17 -3.69
N LEU A 217 -17.74 -4.39 -4.98
CA LEU A 217 -18.59 -3.84 -6.03
C LEU A 217 -20.03 -4.34 -5.89
N ASN A 218 -20.24 -5.62 -5.57
CA ASN A 218 -21.58 -6.13 -5.33
C ASN A 218 -22.26 -5.48 -4.12
N LYS A 219 -21.50 -5.25 -3.04
CA LYS A 219 -21.99 -4.56 -1.84
C LYS A 219 -22.20 -3.06 -2.02
N ALA A 220 -21.58 -2.47 -3.04
CA ALA A 220 -21.67 -1.05 -3.35
C ALA A 220 -22.60 -0.75 -4.53
N GLU A 221 -23.40 -1.71 -4.99
CA GLU A 221 -24.22 -1.56 -6.21
C GLU A 221 -23.39 -1.04 -7.41
N LEU A 222 -22.20 -1.62 -7.59
CA LEU A 222 -21.22 -1.27 -8.63
C LEU A 222 -20.73 0.20 -8.62
N ASP A 223 -21.07 0.99 -7.60
CA ASP A 223 -20.49 2.32 -7.42
C ASP A 223 -19.06 2.21 -6.89
N ALA A 224 -18.10 2.60 -7.75
CA ALA A 224 -16.69 2.48 -7.47
C ALA A 224 -16.22 3.30 -6.25
N LEU A 225 -16.79 4.49 -6.03
CA LEU A 225 -16.40 5.35 -4.91
C LEU A 225 -17.05 4.88 -3.61
N VAL A 226 -18.29 4.42 -3.66
CA VAL A 226 -18.94 3.77 -2.51
C VAL A 226 -18.19 2.50 -2.13
N ALA A 227 -17.78 1.67 -3.09
CA ALA A 227 -16.94 0.50 -2.85
C ALA A 227 -15.59 0.88 -2.22
N ALA A 228 -14.93 1.93 -2.71
CA ALA A 228 -13.69 2.45 -2.13
C ALA A 228 -13.89 2.88 -0.67
N ARG A 229 -15.00 3.57 -0.36
CA ARG A 229 -15.34 3.96 1.02
C ARG A 229 -15.60 2.75 1.92
N LEU A 230 -16.32 1.73 1.43
CA LEU A 230 -16.51 0.48 2.17
C LEU A 230 -15.18 -0.19 2.50
N ILE A 231 -14.24 -0.22 1.55
CA ILE A 231 -12.89 -0.77 1.77
C ILE A 231 -12.17 0.03 2.86
N ILE A 232 -12.19 1.37 2.78
CA ILE A 232 -11.51 2.26 3.74
C ILE A 232 -12.07 2.07 5.14
N LYS A 233 -13.40 2.07 5.30
CA LYS A 233 -14.08 1.86 6.59
C LYS A 233 -13.80 0.45 7.13
N HIS A 234 -13.95 -0.59 6.30
CA HIS A 234 -13.71 -1.97 6.71
C HIS A 234 -12.26 -2.22 7.16
N ARG A 235 -11.31 -1.43 6.65
CA ARG A 235 -9.89 -1.56 6.98
C ARG A 235 -9.40 -0.56 8.02
N GLY A 236 -10.27 0.31 8.55
CA GLY A 236 -9.86 1.37 9.48
C GLY A 236 -8.84 2.34 8.88
N MET A 237 -8.87 2.53 7.55
CA MET A 237 -7.96 3.41 6.82
C MET A 237 -8.43 4.87 6.84
N GLU A 238 -9.58 5.18 7.45
CA GLU A 238 -10.14 6.54 7.52
C GLU A 238 -9.15 7.60 8.04
N PRO A 239 -8.29 7.33 9.05
CA PRO A 239 -7.33 8.33 9.53
C PRO A 239 -6.18 8.62 8.56
N SER A 240 -5.83 7.67 7.69
CA SER A 240 -4.66 7.75 6.80
C SER A 240 -5.00 8.03 5.34
N PHE A 241 -6.25 7.76 4.94
CA PHE A 241 -6.74 7.98 3.58
C PHE A 241 -7.44 9.34 3.48
N GLY A 242 -6.66 10.39 3.21
CA GLY A 242 -7.19 11.74 2.97
C GLY A 242 -7.51 11.97 1.49
N PHE A 243 -8.75 12.33 1.16
CA PHE A 243 -9.16 12.64 -0.22
C PHE A 243 -8.62 13.99 -0.74
N THR A 244 -8.13 14.85 0.15
CA THR A 244 -7.41 16.09 -0.16
C THR A 244 -5.89 15.89 -0.33
N SER A 245 -5.38 14.67 -0.10
CA SER A 245 -3.96 14.37 -0.27
C SER A 245 -3.59 14.27 -1.75
N ASP A 246 -2.51 14.94 -2.15
CA ASP A 246 -1.95 14.86 -3.51
C ASP A 246 -1.72 13.41 -3.96
N THR A 247 -1.31 12.54 -3.03
CA THR A 247 -1.12 11.11 -3.28
C THR A 247 -2.42 10.40 -3.64
N THR A 248 -3.50 10.68 -2.92
CA THR A 248 -4.82 10.09 -3.18
C THR A 248 -5.37 10.58 -4.51
N VAL A 249 -5.23 11.88 -4.78
CA VAL A 249 -5.64 12.47 -6.05
C VAL A 249 -4.91 11.82 -7.22
N ALA A 250 -3.58 11.70 -7.15
CA ALA A 250 -2.79 11.03 -8.19
C ALA A 250 -3.17 9.54 -8.35
N ALA A 251 -3.49 8.85 -7.24
CA ALA A 251 -3.93 7.47 -7.25
C ALA A 251 -5.29 7.30 -7.93
N VAL A 252 -6.28 8.15 -7.64
CA VAL A 252 -7.60 8.12 -8.29
C VAL A 252 -7.49 8.45 -9.78
N GLU A 253 -6.70 9.45 -10.14
CA GLU A 253 -6.43 9.76 -11.55
C GLU A 253 -5.80 8.58 -12.29
N THR A 254 -4.85 7.89 -11.65
CA THR A 254 -4.23 6.68 -12.19
C THR A 254 -5.23 5.52 -12.28
N ALA A 255 -6.08 5.34 -11.27
CA ALA A 255 -7.11 4.32 -11.25
C ALA A 255 -8.14 4.51 -12.37
N LEU A 256 -8.56 5.75 -12.67
CA LEU A 256 -9.44 6.06 -13.81
C LEU A 256 -8.78 5.72 -15.16
N ARG A 257 -7.48 6.01 -15.31
CA ARG A 257 -6.74 5.64 -16.54
C ARG A 257 -6.65 4.12 -16.69
N CYS A 258 -6.31 3.41 -15.62
CA CYS A 258 -6.25 1.94 -15.62
C CYS A 258 -7.61 1.32 -15.89
N ALA A 259 -8.68 1.87 -15.30
CA ALA A 259 -10.06 1.44 -15.54
C ALA A 259 -10.44 1.60 -17.02
N ALA A 260 -10.16 2.77 -17.60
CA ALA A 260 -10.41 3.01 -19.02
C ALA A 260 -9.56 2.10 -19.93
N ALA A 261 -8.30 1.84 -19.58
CA ALA A 261 -7.45 0.91 -20.31
C ALA A 261 -7.96 -0.54 -20.25
N ALA A 262 -8.37 -1.01 -19.06
CA ALA A 262 -8.97 -2.35 -18.88
C ALA A 262 -10.31 -2.48 -19.63
N ALA A 263 -11.08 -1.40 -19.70
CA ALA A 263 -12.29 -1.29 -20.49
C ALA A 263 -12.01 -1.06 -22.00
N GLN A 264 -10.76 -1.15 -22.46
CA GLN A 264 -10.36 -0.99 -23.86
C GLN A 264 -10.82 0.35 -24.48
N HIS A 265 -10.81 1.42 -23.69
CA HIS A 265 -11.12 2.76 -24.19
C HIS A 265 -10.05 3.21 -25.21
N PRO A 266 -10.42 3.84 -26.35
CA PRO A 266 -9.45 4.26 -27.38
C PRO A 266 -8.37 5.22 -26.88
N ASP A 267 -8.70 6.04 -25.88
CA ASP A 267 -7.77 7.01 -25.28
C ASP A 267 -8.00 7.11 -23.76
N PRO A 268 -7.40 6.22 -22.95
CA PRO A 268 -7.60 6.21 -21.49
C PRO A 268 -7.16 7.52 -20.79
N LEU A 269 -6.21 8.25 -21.38
CA LEU A 269 -5.72 9.52 -20.85
C LEU A 269 -6.77 10.62 -21.01
N LYS A 270 -7.42 10.70 -22.18
CA LYS A 270 -8.53 11.64 -22.40
C LYS A 270 -9.72 11.34 -21.50
N PHE A 271 -10.05 10.06 -21.28
CA PHE A 271 -11.12 9.69 -20.37
C PHE A 271 -10.89 10.26 -18.96
N ALA A 272 -9.70 10.03 -18.40
CA ALA A 272 -9.33 10.58 -17.09
C ALA A 272 -9.29 12.13 -17.11
N SER A 273 -8.77 12.74 -18.18
CA SER A 273 -8.72 14.21 -18.31
C SER A 273 -10.12 14.84 -18.41
N GLY A 274 -11.08 14.15 -19.00
CA GLY A 274 -12.49 14.56 -19.03
C GLY A 274 -13.08 14.59 -17.63
N TRP A 275 -12.91 13.51 -16.87
CA TRP A 275 -13.32 13.46 -15.46
C TRP A 275 -12.62 14.52 -14.60
N LYS A 276 -11.33 14.78 -14.86
CA LYS A 276 -10.60 15.86 -14.21
C LYS A 276 -11.26 17.22 -14.43
N SER A 277 -11.65 17.50 -15.67
CA SER A 277 -12.31 18.75 -16.06
C SER A 277 -13.69 18.93 -15.43
N ILE A 278 -14.42 17.82 -15.23
CA ILE A 278 -15.76 17.82 -14.63
C ILE A 278 -15.70 17.84 -13.09
N SER A 279 -14.61 17.35 -12.50
CA SER A 279 -14.46 17.19 -11.05
C SER A 279 -14.87 18.41 -10.19
N PRO A 280 -14.59 19.68 -10.56
CA PRO A 280 -14.98 20.84 -9.75
C PRO A 280 -16.48 21.18 -9.79
N VAL A 281 -17.22 20.67 -10.79
CA VAL A 281 -18.63 21.00 -11.05
C VAL A 281 -19.55 19.79 -10.87
N LEU A 282 -19.07 18.72 -10.22
CA LEU A 282 -19.79 17.46 -10.09
C LEU A 282 -21.15 17.60 -9.40
N ASN A 283 -21.34 18.57 -8.51
CA ASN A 283 -22.62 18.81 -7.84
C ASN A 283 -23.69 19.31 -8.82
N GLN A 284 -23.33 20.21 -9.73
CA GLN A 284 -24.21 20.74 -10.77
C GLN A 284 -24.55 19.64 -11.78
N VAL A 285 -23.54 18.87 -12.21
CA VAL A 285 -23.73 17.73 -13.12
C VAL A 285 -24.60 16.65 -12.47
N ALA A 286 -24.34 16.28 -11.20
CA ALA A 286 -25.15 15.30 -10.49
C ALA A 286 -26.62 15.77 -10.34
N THR A 287 -26.83 17.06 -10.08
CA THR A 287 -28.18 17.64 -9.97
C THR A 287 -28.91 17.61 -11.32
N LEU A 288 -28.22 17.96 -12.41
CA LEU A 288 -28.74 17.89 -13.77
C LEU A 288 -29.16 16.45 -14.14
N LEU A 289 -28.40 15.45 -13.68
CA LEU A 289 -28.63 14.03 -13.98
C LEU A 289 -29.55 13.31 -12.97
N SER A 290 -30.04 13.99 -11.93
CA SER A 290 -30.85 13.38 -10.85
C SER A 290 -32.30 12.97 -11.25
N GLY A 291 -32.65 13.03 -12.54
CA GLY A 291 -33.96 12.63 -13.04
C GLY A 291 -34.22 11.11 -12.95
N PRO A 292 -35.49 10.65 -13.07
CA PRO A 292 -35.85 9.22 -12.97
C PRO A 292 -35.25 8.35 -14.08
N TYR A 293 -34.75 8.97 -15.14
CA TYR A 293 -33.90 8.35 -16.15
C TYR A 293 -32.77 9.33 -16.44
N ALA A 294 -31.52 8.87 -16.46
CA ALA A 294 -30.44 9.67 -16.98
C ALA A 294 -30.57 9.67 -18.51
N THR A 295 -31.21 10.70 -19.05
CA THR A 295 -31.28 10.92 -20.50
C THR A 295 -29.96 11.53 -20.96
N PHE A 296 -29.44 11.07 -22.08
CA PHE A 296 -28.46 11.87 -22.84
C PHE A 296 -29.21 12.43 -24.04
N ASP A 297 -29.39 13.74 -24.09
CA ASP A 297 -29.96 14.44 -25.23
C ASP A 297 -29.15 15.71 -25.54
N GLU A 298 -29.48 16.38 -26.64
CA GLU A 298 -28.78 17.60 -27.06
C GLU A 298 -28.91 18.74 -26.03
N ASN A 299 -30.00 18.77 -25.25
CA ASN A 299 -30.18 19.78 -24.21
C ASN A 299 -29.23 19.54 -23.05
N ILE A 300 -29.16 18.31 -22.55
CA ILE A 300 -28.24 17.91 -21.47
C ILE A 300 -26.79 18.09 -21.91
N PHE A 301 -26.47 17.77 -23.17
CA PHE A 301 -25.14 18.06 -23.72
C PHE A 301 -24.82 19.56 -23.69
N SER A 302 -25.75 20.40 -24.17
CA SER A 302 -25.60 21.86 -24.15
C SER A 302 -25.46 22.40 -22.72
N ASP A 303 -26.27 21.92 -21.78
CA ASP A 303 -26.26 22.34 -20.39
C ASP A 303 -24.94 21.96 -19.71
N MET A 304 -24.48 20.71 -19.87
CA MET A 304 -23.17 20.27 -19.37
C MET A 304 -22.02 21.07 -19.98
N GLN A 305 -22.09 21.37 -21.28
CA GLN A 305 -21.10 22.20 -21.96
C GLN A 305 -21.11 23.63 -21.42
N SER A 306 -22.29 24.19 -21.10
CA SER A 306 -22.43 25.52 -20.52
C SER A 306 -21.82 25.58 -19.12
N ILE A 307 -22.02 24.54 -18.29
CA ILE A 307 -21.44 24.42 -16.95
C ILE A 307 -19.91 24.38 -17.04
N LEU A 308 -19.35 23.56 -17.93
CA LEU A 308 -17.90 23.44 -18.08
C LEU A 308 -17.23 24.72 -18.60
N ARG A 309 -17.91 25.53 -19.41
CA ARG A 309 -17.37 26.82 -19.88
C ARG A 309 -17.25 27.86 -18.79
N GLN A 310 -18.01 27.72 -17.69
CA GLN A 310 -18.01 28.67 -16.58
C GLN A 310 -16.83 28.48 -15.62
N VAL A 311 -16.10 27.37 -15.72
CA VAL A 311 -15.04 27.01 -14.77
C VAL A 311 -13.68 26.90 -15.49
N PRO A 312 -12.60 27.48 -14.94
CA PRO A 312 -11.25 27.30 -15.48
C PRO A 312 -10.85 25.82 -15.50
N ARG A 313 -10.06 25.43 -16.51
CA ARG A 313 -9.54 24.05 -16.59
C ARG A 313 -8.68 23.74 -15.35
N PRO A 314 -9.03 22.70 -14.57
CA PRO A 314 -8.32 22.41 -13.33
C PRO A 314 -6.95 21.76 -13.59
N SER A 315 -5.95 22.15 -12.81
CA SER A 315 -4.61 21.53 -12.84
C SER A 315 -4.56 20.19 -12.11
N VAL A 316 -5.49 19.94 -11.17
CA VAL A 316 -5.55 18.77 -10.28
C VAL A 316 -7.02 18.33 -10.14
N PHE A 317 -7.29 17.04 -9.88
CA PHE A 317 -8.65 16.58 -9.59
C PHE A 317 -9.18 17.16 -8.27
N SER A 318 -10.45 17.56 -8.26
CA SER A 318 -11.19 17.83 -7.02
C SER A 318 -12.00 16.60 -6.61
N LEU A 319 -11.66 15.98 -5.48
CA LEU A 319 -12.34 14.77 -4.99
C LEU A 319 -13.38 15.04 -3.90
N GLU A 320 -13.40 16.23 -3.31
CA GLU A 320 -14.30 16.55 -2.19
C GLU A 320 -15.78 16.29 -2.55
N ILE A 321 -16.24 16.87 -3.66
CA ILE A 321 -17.62 16.73 -4.12
C ILE A 321 -17.96 15.27 -4.46
N SER A 322 -17.07 14.55 -5.15
CA SER A 322 -17.33 13.15 -5.52
C SER A 322 -17.40 12.25 -4.27
N TRP A 323 -16.58 12.53 -3.26
CA TRP A 323 -16.55 11.80 -2.00
C TRP A 323 -17.78 12.07 -1.13
N ASP A 324 -18.29 13.30 -1.11
CA ASP A 324 -19.52 13.68 -0.40
C ASP A 324 -20.76 13.06 -1.04
N LEU A 325 -20.81 13.09 -2.39
CA LEU A 325 -21.87 12.42 -3.14
C LEU A 325 -21.86 10.91 -2.87
N ALA A 326 -20.68 10.27 -2.87
CA ALA A 326 -20.54 8.86 -2.51
C ALA A 326 -20.93 8.57 -1.05
N SER A 327 -20.62 9.47 -0.12
CA SER A 327 -21.03 9.35 1.30
C SER A 327 -22.55 9.34 1.43
N SER A 328 -23.21 10.23 0.68
CA SER A 328 -24.66 10.33 0.65
C SER A 328 -25.32 9.08 0.07
N ARG A 329 -24.70 8.44 -0.93
CA ARG A 329 -25.17 7.17 -1.50
C ARG A 329 -24.91 5.99 -0.57
N LEU A 330 -23.75 5.93 0.07
CA LEU A 330 -23.43 4.90 1.06
C LEU A 330 -24.43 4.90 2.22
N ALA A 331 -24.87 6.07 2.69
CA ALA A 331 -25.86 6.18 3.76
C ALA A 331 -27.25 5.61 3.36
N LYS A 332 -27.55 5.47 2.07
CA LYS A 332 -28.82 4.92 1.56
C LYS A 332 -28.80 3.40 1.41
N LEU A 333 -27.61 2.78 1.38
CA LEU A 333 -27.44 1.32 1.34
C LEU A 333 -27.75 0.74 2.73
N SER A 334 -29.04 0.49 3.01
CA SER A 334 -29.53 -0.16 4.23
C SER A 334 -30.06 -1.56 3.88
N PRO A 335 -29.82 -2.61 4.69
CA PRO A 335 -29.05 -2.61 5.94
C PRO A 335 -27.54 -2.43 5.69
N ASP A 336 -26.82 -2.02 6.75
CA ASP A 336 -25.37 -1.90 6.69
C ASP A 336 -24.79 -3.23 6.16
N PRO A 337 -24.08 -3.24 5.01
CA PRO A 337 -23.50 -4.46 4.46
C PRO A 337 -22.53 -5.16 5.43
N PHE A 338 -22.12 -4.50 6.52
CA PHE A 338 -21.34 -5.08 7.61
C PHE A 338 -22.14 -5.96 8.60
N ILE A 339 -23.47 -5.87 8.65
CA ILE A 339 -24.30 -6.63 9.62
C ILE A 339 -24.65 -8.04 9.10
N GLU A 340 -24.71 -8.24 7.78
CA GLU A 340 -25.41 -9.41 7.24
C GLU A 340 -24.57 -10.67 6.96
N ASN A 341 -23.23 -10.64 7.03
CA ASN A 341 -22.44 -11.83 6.71
C ASN A 341 -21.23 -12.04 7.63
N LYS A 342 -21.47 -12.72 8.76
CA LYS A 342 -20.45 -13.57 9.42
C LYS A 342 -20.04 -14.78 8.56
N VAL A 343 -20.66 -14.98 7.40
CA VAL A 343 -20.26 -16.02 6.44
C VAL A 343 -19.04 -15.52 5.66
N GLN A 344 -17.87 -15.82 6.20
CA GLN A 344 -16.57 -15.84 5.53
C GLN A 344 -16.68 -16.63 4.22
N VAL A 345 -16.91 -15.94 3.12
CA VAL A 345 -16.45 -16.39 1.81
C VAL A 345 -15.38 -15.39 1.39
N TYR A 346 -14.27 -15.93 0.87
CA TYR A 346 -13.00 -15.29 0.53
C TYR A 346 -11.96 -15.25 1.66
N PRO A 347 -10.79 -15.88 1.46
CA PRO A 347 -9.76 -15.99 2.48
C PRO A 347 -9.17 -14.61 2.76
N GLU A 348 -9.34 -14.16 4.00
CA GLU A 348 -8.68 -12.97 4.53
C GLU A 348 -7.15 -13.07 4.32
N ARG A 349 -6.60 -14.29 4.37
CA ARG A 349 -5.19 -14.65 4.23
C ARG A 349 -4.52 -14.02 3.00
N SER A 350 -5.05 -14.20 1.79
CA SER A 350 -4.38 -13.71 0.56
C SER A 350 -4.35 -12.18 0.49
N THR A 351 -5.42 -11.54 0.97
CA THR A 351 -5.51 -10.07 1.02
C THR A 351 -4.57 -9.50 2.08
N MET A 352 -4.57 -10.07 3.29
CA MET A 352 -3.66 -9.66 4.37
C MET A 352 -2.20 -9.90 3.99
N ARG A 353 -1.89 -11.01 3.33
CA ARG A 353 -0.56 -11.31 2.81
C ARG A 353 -0.11 -10.24 1.81
N ARG A 354 -0.92 -9.87 0.82
CA ARG A 354 -0.57 -8.82 -0.16
C ARG A 354 -0.41 -7.46 0.51
N MET A 355 -1.26 -7.14 1.48
CA MET A 355 -1.15 -5.88 2.21
C MET A 355 0.12 -5.84 3.06
N LEU A 356 0.45 -6.91 3.79
CA LEU A 356 1.68 -6.99 4.57
C LEU A 356 2.92 -6.90 3.66
N LEU A 357 2.90 -7.56 2.50
CA LEU A 357 3.94 -7.42 1.48
C LEU A 357 4.05 -5.99 0.94
N THR A 358 2.92 -5.29 0.77
CA THR A 358 2.90 -3.88 0.34
C THR A 358 3.56 -2.99 1.40
N THR A 359 3.21 -3.19 2.68
CA THR A 359 3.84 -2.48 3.81
C THR A 359 5.35 -2.75 3.85
N ILE A 360 5.76 -4.02 3.74
CA ILE A 360 7.18 -4.42 3.72
C ILE A 360 7.89 -3.77 2.52
N HIS A 361 7.29 -3.80 1.33
CA HIS A 361 7.84 -3.18 0.13
C HIS A 361 8.05 -1.67 0.32
N GLY A 362 7.11 -0.98 0.96
CA GLY A 362 7.25 0.43 1.34
C GLY A 362 8.50 0.69 2.21
N TYR A 363 8.82 -0.21 3.14
CA TYR A 363 10.07 -0.09 3.93
C TYR A 363 11.33 -0.27 3.09
N TYR A 364 11.32 -1.14 2.08
CA TYR A 364 12.44 -1.24 1.13
C TYR A 364 12.62 0.05 0.34
N LEU A 365 11.55 0.68 -0.15
CA LEU A 365 11.63 1.96 -0.84
C LEU A 365 12.20 3.06 0.07
N GLN A 366 11.77 3.11 1.34
CA GLN A 366 12.32 4.03 2.33
C GLN A 366 13.80 3.75 2.62
N ALA A 367 14.21 2.48 2.71
CA ALA A 367 15.61 2.10 2.92
C ALA A 367 16.49 2.50 1.74
N LEU A 368 16.02 2.26 0.50
CA LEU A 368 16.69 2.66 -0.73
C LEU A 368 16.89 4.18 -0.79
N ALA A 369 15.89 4.96 -0.37
CA ALA A 369 15.97 6.42 -0.33
C ALA A 369 16.98 6.95 0.71
N ARG A 370 17.33 6.16 1.74
CA ARG A 370 18.27 6.55 2.81
C ARG A 370 19.70 6.08 2.57
N LEU A 371 19.92 5.09 1.69
CA LEU A 371 21.26 4.59 1.39
C LEU A 371 21.99 5.48 0.36
N PRO A 372 23.32 5.65 0.46
CA PRO A 372 24.08 6.40 -0.55
C PRO A 372 23.94 5.75 -1.93
N LYS A 373 23.45 6.51 -2.92
CA LYS A 373 23.10 6.00 -4.27
C LYS A 373 24.29 5.36 -4.99
N ASP A 374 25.46 6.00 -4.91
CA ASP A 374 26.72 5.53 -5.48
C ASP A 374 27.13 4.16 -4.89
N LYS A 375 27.09 4.03 -3.56
CA LYS A 375 27.41 2.77 -2.88
C LYS A 375 26.34 1.72 -3.06
N LEU A 376 25.08 2.12 -3.19
CA LEU A 376 23.97 1.22 -3.45
C LEU A 376 24.18 0.47 -4.77
N LEU A 377 24.50 1.21 -5.84
CA LEU A 377 24.66 0.63 -7.17
C LEU A 377 25.98 -0.13 -7.34
N SER A 378 27.07 0.29 -6.71
CA SER A 378 28.39 -0.35 -6.85
C SER A 378 28.66 -1.48 -5.84
N ARG A 379 28.11 -1.39 -4.63
CA ARG A 379 28.52 -2.24 -3.49
C ARG A 379 27.36 -2.91 -2.76
N TYR A 380 26.29 -2.19 -2.46
CA TYR A 380 25.24 -2.68 -1.59
C TYR A 380 24.10 -3.41 -2.31
N HIS A 381 24.02 -3.34 -3.64
CA HIS A 381 22.95 -4.00 -4.40
C HIS A 381 22.89 -5.51 -4.11
N HIS A 382 24.03 -6.19 -4.07
CA HIS A 382 24.09 -7.63 -3.78
C HIS A 382 23.69 -7.91 -2.33
N SER A 383 24.29 -7.22 -1.37
CA SER A 383 24.01 -7.43 0.05
C SER A 383 22.57 -7.10 0.42
N MET A 384 21.98 -6.06 -0.19
CA MET A 384 20.57 -5.70 0.01
C MET A 384 19.65 -6.81 -0.48
N LEU A 385 19.85 -7.29 -1.70
CA LEU A 385 18.99 -8.32 -2.30
C LEU A 385 19.20 -9.72 -1.71
N GLN A 386 20.34 -9.94 -1.05
CA GLN A 386 20.69 -11.23 -0.46
C GLN A 386 20.32 -11.32 1.02
N ALA A 387 20.55 -10.26 1.79
CA ALA A 387 20.47 -10.30 3.25
C ALA A 387 19.85 -9.05 3.89
N GLY A 388 19.40 -8.06 3.11
CA GLY A 388 18.80 -6.83 3.61
C GLY A 388 17.39 -7.02 4.19
N HIS A 389 17.18 -8.02 5.05
CA HIS A 389 15.88 -8.38 5.60
C HIS A 389 15.33 -7.32 6.55
N CYS A 390 14.00 -7.19 6.61
CA CYS A 390 13.33 -6.19 7.45
C CYS A 390 13.01 -6.68 8.87
N TYR A 391 13.16 -7.98 9.16
CA TYR A 391 13.03 -8.51 10.52
C TYR A 391 14.30 -8.24 11.33
N GLY A 392 14.13 -8.01 12.63
CA GLY A 392 15.21 -7.65 13.55
C GLY A 392 14.70 -6.83 14.73
N PRO A 393 15.59 -6.45 15.67
CA PRO A 393 15.21 -5.75 16.89
C PRO A 393 14.87 -4.27 16.69
N LEU A 394 15.19 -3.68 15.54
CA LEU A 394 14.92 -2.28 15.24
C LEU A 394 13.66 -2.12 14.38
N ASP A 395 13.34 -0.89 13.99
CA ASP A 395 12.30 -0.67 12.99
C ASP A 395 12.69 -1.30 11.63
N PRO A 396 11.71 -1.71 10.81
CA PRO A 396 11.96 -2.43 9.56
C PRO A 396 12.94 -1.74 8.61
N VAL A 397 12.94 -0.40 8.53
CA VAL A 397 13.84 0.33 7.63
C VAL A 397 15.28 0.29 8.16
N SER A 398 15.47 0.50 9.45
CA SER A 398 16.79 0.39 10.09
C SER A 398 17.36 -1.03 10.00
N ASN A 399 16.53 -2.06 10.18
CA ASN A 399 16.94 -3.46 10.00
C ASN A 399 17.44 -3.71 8.56
N ILE A 400 16.69 -3.26 7.54
CA ILE A 400 17.10 -3.42 6.13
C ILE A 400 18.49 -2.79 5.90
N ILE A 401 18.69 -1.56 6.36
CA ILE A 401 19.95 -0.81 6.19
C ILE A 401 21.10 -1.52 6.91
N LEU A 402 20.92 -1.88 8.17
CA LEU A 402 21.98 -2.50 8.97
C LEU A 402 22.34 -3.89 8.46
N ASN A 403 21.36 -4.73 8.14
CA ASN A 403 21.59 -6.06 7.59
C ASN A 403 22.32 -5.98 6.24
N THR A 404 21.97 -4.99 5.41
CA THR A 404 22.65 -4.71 4.14
C THR A 404 24.13 -4.34 4.35
N ILE A 405 24.42 -3.43 5.28
CA ILE A 405 25.80 -2.97 5.56
C ILE A 405 26.62 -4.10 6.19
N TRP A 406 26.05 -4.79 7.17
CA TRP A 406 26.70 -5.91 7.86
C TRP A 406 27.07 -7.02 6.87
N TYR A 407 26.15 -7.42 6.00
CA TYR A 407 26.42 -8.46 5.01
C TYR A 407 27.49 -8.05 4.01
N SER A 408 27.49 -6.79 3.57
CA SER A 408 28.55 -6.25 2.69
C SER A 408 29.94 -6.30 3.34
N ALA A 409 30.02 -6.10 4.66
CA ALA A 409 31.27 -6.16 5.41
C ALA A 409 31.74 -7.61 5.66
N ALA A 410 30.81 -8.51 6.03
CA ALA A 410 31.10 -9.91 6.33
C ALA A 410 31.38 -10.74 5.07
N PHE A 411 30.74 -10.40 3.94
CA PHE A 411 30.83 -11.13 2.67
C PHE A 411 31.11 -10.16 1.51
N PRO A 412 32.32 -9.57 1.44
CA PRO A 412 32.65 -8.61 0.40
C PRO A 412 32.65 -9.27 -0.99
N LEU A 413 32.15 -8.55 -2.00
CA LEU A 413 32.18 -8.99 -3.39
C LEU A 413 33.63 -9.13 -3.86
N THR A 414 33.94 -10.25 -4.50
CA THR A 414 35.27 -10.50 -5.10
C THR A 414 35.46 -9.82 -6.45
N LYS A 415 34.36 -9.40 -7.09
CA LYS A 415 34.35 -8.64 -8.34
C LYS A 415 33.43 -7.43 -8.18
N ALA A 416 33.93 -6.25 -8.54
CA ALA A 416 33.09 -5.05 -8.62
C ALA A 416 32.11 -5.21 -9.78
N VAL A 417 30.82 -5.16 -9.48
CA VAL A 417 29.74 -5.16 -10.49
C VAL A 417 28.94 -3.91 -10.20
N GLU A 418 28.94 -2.97 -11.14
CA GLU A 418 28.06 -1.81 -11.06
C GLU A 418 26.76 -2.14 -11.81
N ILE A 419 25.63 -1.75 -11.21
CA ILE A 419 24.32 -1.88 -11.84
C ILE A 419 23.71 -0.50 -12.05
N GLU A 420 22.90 -0.34 -13.09
CA GLU A 420 22.19 0.91 -13.35
C GLU A 420 21.02 1.12 -12.36
N ALA A 421 20.30 0.03 -12.05
CA ALA A 421 19.17 0.05 -11.14
C ALA A 421 18.94 -1.32 -10.49
N ILE A 422 18.39 -1.31 -9.28
CA ILE A 422 17.91 -2.52 -8.62
C ILE A 422 16.56 -2.90 -9.26
N SER A 423 16.44 -4.15 -9.71
CA SER A 423 15.20 -4.61 -10.36
C SER A 423 14.04 -4.69 -9.37
N THR A 424 12.84 -4.34 -9.85
CA THR A 424 11.58 -4.47 -9.10
C THR A 424 11.34 -5.90 -8.64
N ARG A 425 11.67 -6.89 -9.50
CA ARG A 425 11.59 -8.32 -9.17
C ARG A 425 12.57 -8.73 -8.06
N GLY A 426 13.77 -8.14 -8.04
CA GLY A 426 14.74 -8.34 -6.96
C GLY A 426 14.20 -7.82 -5.62
N LEU A 427 13.65 -6.61 -5.61
CA LEU A 427 13.03 -6.01 -4.42
C LEU A 427 11.83 -6.81 -3.92
N LEU A 428 10.96 -7.27 -4.82
CA LEU A 428 9.84 -8.12 -4.46
C LEU A 428 10.32 -9.43 -3.82
N ARG A 429 11.38 -10.04 -4.37
CA ARG A 429 11.93 -11.30 -3.82
C ARG A 429 12.42 -11.13 -2.39
N ILE A 430 13.19 -10.07 -2.09
CA ILE A 430 13.69 -9.85 -0.72
C ILE A 430 12.56 -9.42 0.24
N ALA A 431 11.55 -8.70 -0.24
CA ALA A 431 10.34 -8.41 0.54
C ALA A 431 9.58 -9.69 0.93
N VAL A 432 9.40 -10.62 -0.02
CA VAL A 432 8.75 -11.92 0.23
C VAL A 432 9.56 -12.77 1.21
N ARG A 433 10.90 -12.81 1.08
CA ARG A 433 11.77 -13.49 2.06
C ARG A 433 11.63 -12.90 3.46
N SER A 434 11.53 -11.58 3.55
CA SER A 434 11.32 -10.91 4.83
C SER A 434 9.96 -11.21 5.43
N PHE A 435 8.91 -11.28 4.60
CA PHE A 435 7.58 -11.74 5.03
C PHE A 435 7.63 -13.15 5.63
N TYR A 436 8.28 -14.10 4.96
CA TYR A 436 8.43 -15.46 5.48
C TYR A 436 9.24 -15.50 6.78
N GLY A 437 10.31 -14.71 6.86
CA GLY A 437 11.09 -14.55 8.08
C GLY A 437 10.27 -14.00 9.24
N LEU A 438 9.47 -12.96 9.00
CA LEU A 438 8.59 -12.36 10.01
C LEU A 438 7.52 -13.36 10.50
N VAL A 439 6.80 -14.03 9.59
CA VAL A 439 5.76 -15.00 9.97
C VAL A 439 6.37 -16.16 10.75
N SER A 440 7.50 -16.71 10.28
CA SER A 440 8.21 -17.78 10.98
C SER A 440 8.71 -17.33 12.36
N PHE A 441 9.23 -16.11 12.49
CA PHE A 441 9.59 -15.55 13.79
C PHE A 441 8.37 -15.55 14.73
N MET A 442 7.24 -15.00 14.28
CA MET A 442 6.03 -14.87 15.09
C MET A 442 5.50 -16.23 15.58
N CYS A 443 5.40 -17.19 14.67
CA CYS A 443 4.86 -18.51 14.98
C CYS A 443 5.74 -19.31 15.94
N ASN A 444 7.08 -19.12 15.90
CA ASN A 444 7.98 -19.79 16.84
C ASN A 444 8.09 -19.05 18.17
N ARG A 445 8.13 -17.72 18.15
CA ARG A 445 8.26 -16.91 19.37
C ARG A 445 7.03 -16.98 20.27
N TRP A 446 5.84 -17.01 19.67
CA TRP A 446 4.54 -16.91 20.37
C TRP A 446 3.57 -18.08 20.10
N ALA A 447 4.05 -19.19 19.54
CA ALA A 447 3.25 -20.40 19.24
C ALA A 447 2.05 -20.19 18.28
N LEU A 448 1.98 -19.05 17.59
CA LEU A 448 0.88 -18.67 16.73
C LEU A 448 0.78 -19.56 15.49
N ASP A 449 -0.43 -19.69 14.95
CA ASP A 449 -0.58 -20.12 13.56
C ASP A 449 -0.19 -18.98 12.59
N ALA A 450 -0.12 -19.29 11.30
CA ALA A 450 0.31 -18.34 10.28
C ALA A 450 -0.68 -17.17 10.11
N ASP A 451 -1.99 -17.40 10.24
CA ASP A 451 -3.00 -16.37 10.04
C ASP A 451 -2.98 -15.36 11.19
N GLN A 452 -2.91 -15.85 12.42
CA GLN A 452 -2.74 -15.03 13.62
C GLN A 452 -1.46 -14.20 13.54
N ALA A 453 -0.35 -14.81 13.09
CA ALA A 453 0.90 -14.10 12.88
C ALA A 453 0.77 -12.98 11.83
N ILE A 454 0.13 -13.27 10.69
CA ILE A 454 -0.10 -12.28 9.63
C ILE A 454 -0.99 -11.14 10.13
N GLN A 455 -2.07 -11.44 10.85
CA GLN A 455 -2.99 -10.44 11.43
C GLN A 455 -2.27 -9.51 12.43
N LEU A 456 -1.47 -10.07 13.34
CA LEU A 456 -0.70 -9.28 14.29
C LEU A 456 0.37 -8.43 13.60
N LEU A 457 1.06 -8.98 12.60
CA LEU A 457 2.03 -8.22 11.80
C LEU A 457 1.35 -7.10 11.03
N GLN A 458 0.15 -7.31 10.49
CA GLN A 458 -0.64 -6.27 9.83
C GLN A 458 -0.98 -5.12 10.79
N ALA A 459 -1.55 -5.44 11.95
CA ALA A 459 -1.94 -4.46 12.96
C ALA A 459 -0.76 -3.61 13.46
N ASN A 460 0.44 -4.18 13.46
CA ASN A 460 1.66 -3.53 13.94
C ASN A 460 2.60 -3.04 12.82
N GLY A 461 2.11 -2.99 11.57
CA GLY A 461 2.90 -2.51 10.43
C GLY A 461 4.21 -3.27 10.22
N ALA A 462 4.19 -4.59 10.40
CA ALA A 462 5.34 -5.50 10.31
C ALA A 462 6.47 -5.25 11.34
N ARG A 463 6.20 -4.52 12.43
CA ARG A 463 7.18 -4.24 13.50
C ARG A 463 7.12 -5.30 14.59
N LEU A 464 8.14 -6.16 14.67
CA LEU A 464 8.25 -7.19 15.72
C LEU A 464 8.30 -6.63 17.15
N ALA A 465 8.82 -5.41 17.33
CA ALA A 465 8.94 -4.78 18.64
C ALA A 465 7.60 -4.29 19.21
N LEU A 466 6.59 -4.08 18.36
CA LEU A 466 5.27 -3.57 18.75
C LEU A 466 4.20 -4.67 18.80
N THR A 467 4.54 -5.91 18.43
CA THR A 467 3.59 -7.02 18.51
C THR A 467 3.40 -7.46 19.95
N ASP A 468 2.60 -6.69 20.70
CA ASP A 468 2.11 -7.08 22.02
C ASP A 468 1.06 -8.20 21.85
N CYS A 469 1.49 -9.44 22.08
CA CYS A 469 0.59 -10.59 22.08
C CYS A 469 -0.38 -10.59 23.27
N ASN A 470 -0.23 -9.66 24.21
CA ASN A 470 -1.12 -9.51 25.37
C ASN A 470 -2.54 -9.08 24.96
N ASN A 471 -2.69 -8.33 23.86
CA ASN A 471 -4.01 -7.88 23.39
C ASN A 471 -4.82 -8.98 22.67
N LEU A 472 -4.22 -10.15 22.38
CA LEU A 472 -4.93 -11.32 21.85
C LEU A 472 -5.58 -12.18 22.96
N LEU A 473 -5.44 -11.78 24.23
CA LEU A 473 -5.84 -12.54 25.42
C LEU A 473 -7.23 -12.20 25.96
N ASP A 474 -8.21 -12.00 25.10
CA ASP A 474 -9.62 -12.19 25.48
C ASP A 474 -10.01 -13.70 25.48
N CYS A 475 -9.03 -14.58 25.25
CA CYS A 475 -9.17 -16.04 25.22
C CYS A 475 -8.36 -16.73 26.33
N GLY A 476 -8.53 -16.31 27.59
CA GLY A 476 -8.37 -17.15 28.79
C GLY A 476 -7.12 -18.02 28.94
N LYS A 477 -5.96 -17.67 28.34
CA LYS A 477 -4.70 -18.41 28.48
C LYS A 477 -3.69 -17.56 29.24
N ASP A 478 -3.15 -18.12 30.31
CA ASP A 478 -2.15 -17.46 31.16
C ASP A 478 -0.94 -16.95 30.35
N ALA A 479 -0.55 -15.70 30.59
CA ALA A 479 0.52 -14.99 29.89
C ALA A 479 1.90 -15.70 29.96
N ALA A 480 2.09 -16.62 30.92
CA ALA A 480 3.31 -17.42 31.08
C ALA A 480 3.45 -18.59 30.09
N GLY A 481 2.38 -18.97 29.36
CA GLY A 481 2.35 -20.11 28.44
C GLY A 481 2.55 -19.80 26.95
N ILE A 482 2.78 -18.54 26.59
CA ILE A 482 2.72 -18.06 25.18
C ILE A 482 4.11 -18.05 24.52
N VAL A 483 5.17 -17.88 25.31
CA VAL A 483 6.55 -17.88 24.83
C VAL A 483 7.01 -19.32 24.54
N SER A 484 6.96 -19.73 23.28
CA SER A 484 7.27 -21.12 22.89
C SER A 484 8.75 -21.38 22.61
N ALA A 485 9.50 -20.36 22.19
CA ALA A 485 10.91 -20.47 21.83
C ALA A 485 11.68 -19.23 22.31
N THR A 486 13.00 -19.40 22.51
CA THR A 486 13.91 -18.29 22.78
C THR A 486 13.94 -17.31 21.60
N VAL A 487 14.37 -16.08 21.86
CA VAL A 487 14.54 -15.06 20.81
C VAL A 487 15.51 -15.54 19.72
N GLU A 488 16.57 -16.25 20.11
CA GLU A 488 17.57 -16.82 19.20
C GLU A 488 16.97 -17.90 18.28
N GLU A 489 16.19 -18.83 18.84
CA GLU A 489 15.50 -19.87 18.06
C GLU A 489 14.49 -19.26 17.08
N ALA A 490 13.76 -18.22 17.50
CA ALA A 490 12.82 -17.52 16.63
C ALA A 490 13.52 -16.79 15.47
N TYR A 491 14.65 -16.13 15.71
CA TYR A 491 15.45 -15.53 14.64
C TYR A 491 16.11 -16.57 13.74
N THR A 492 16.50 -17.72 14.29
CA THR A 492 17.01 -18.84 13.50
C THR A 492 15.93 -19.37 12.55
N ALA A 493 14.70 -19.54 13.04
CA ALA A 493 13.56 -19.92 12.20
C ALA A 493 13.30 -18.87 11.10
N ALA A 494 13.35 -17.58 11.44
CA ALA A 494 13.22 -16.50 10.47
C ALA A 494 14.28 -16.54 9.36
N ALA A 495 15.53 -16.79 9.74
CA ALA A 495 16.66 -16.87 8.80
C ALA A 495 16.64 -18.13 7.93
N ILE A 496 16.08 -19.24 8.41
CA ILE A 496 15.89 -20.46 7.60
C ILE A 496 14.76 -20.27 6.57
N ALA A 497 13.72 -19.51 6.95
CA ALA A 497 12.56 -19.23 6.10
C ALA A 497 12.87 -18.23 4.97
N ALA A 498 13.72 -17.25 5.24
CA ALA A 498 14.13 -16.19 4.32
C ALA A 498 15.21 -16.65 3.33
#